data_AF-A0A8T5EKG3-F1
#
_entry.id   AF-A0A8T5EKG3-F1
#
_cell.length_a   1.000
_cell.length_b   1.000
_cell.length_c   1.000
_cell.angle_alpha   90.00
_cell.angle_beta   90.00
_cell.angle_gamma   90.00
#
_symmetry.space_group_name_H-M   'P 1'
#
loop_
_entity.id
_entity.type
_entity.pdbx_description
1 polymer ?
#
loop_
_entity_poly.entity_id
_entity_poly.type
_entity_poly.pdbx_seq_one_letter_code
_entity_poly.pdbx_strand_id
1 'polypeptide(L)'
;ENSQVLPQGELALMGGVLQLVEIPTAYPIDLSVSSWDNGYITATWSYAGTIVPGFDWLSLTICDSDGACYTTLENTTLTAHTLSGQTDTTHGVTYTYTLAVCNVSGCHPISASGTAMANHQSSGDTDEDQDGVLDGNDICPNTSTGIIVDENRCPMDYDNDGVSYLIDQCPGTLNGVSVDVWGCPLDSDSDGIGDYNDDCPNTAQGLVVDGNGCPIDPDQDGFTNSIDDCPNVWGNSTKGQHATKLIGCIDTDGDGWADTIDAFPADDSEWLDSDGDGCGDNLDAFPQDPNECMDTDEDGYGDNIDVFPDDPKEFADKDNDGVGDEGDKCDTSGSNEKIDSDGCIIEDETSSLVVGLVSGVGGLLLVVIALMVVILRKGGRKGNDDSISVYHDDSMFSKDFTSNLPPPVAQSMPSVNDSGVISDGHEWLEYPANSGDWYWRGTPGTQWTKHQ
;
A
#
# COMPACT_ATOMS: atom_id res chain seq x y z
N GLU A 1 -111.35 -27.38 7.16
CA GLU A 1 -111.37 -25.91 6.98
C GLU A 1 -110.08 -25.21 7.35
N ASN A 2 -109.12 -25.80 8.07
CA ASN A 2 -107.83 -25.13 8.30
C ASN A 2 -106.70 -25.89 7.63
N SER A 3 -106.60 -25.75 6.30
CA SER A 3 -105.46 -26.24 5.51
C SER A 3 -104.21 -25.41 5.84
N GLN A 4 -103.57 -25.69 6.97
CA GLN A 4 -102.23 -25.17 7.25
C GLN A 4 -101.22 -26.03 6.49
N VAL A 5 -100.57 -25.41 5.51
CA VAL A 5 -99.35 -25.93 4.90
C VAL A 5 -98.26 -25.79 5.97
N LEU A 6 -97.75 -26.92 6.46
CA LEU A 6 -96.59 -26.91 7.35
C LEU A 6 -95.36 -26.51 6.53
N PRO A 7 -94.48 -25.62 7.04
CA PRO A 7 -93.19 -25.36 6.40
C PRO A 7 -92.37 -26.66 6.34
N GLN A 8 -91.43 -26.72 5.40
CA GLN A 8 -90.61 -27.91 5.13
C GLN A 8 -89.91 -28.36 6.42
N GLY A 9 -90.29 -29.54 6.92
CA GLY A 9 -89.79 -30.16 8.15
C GLY A 9 -90.44 -31.52 8.36
N GLU A 10 -89.73 -32.44 9.01
CA GLU A 10 -90.21 -33.81 9.25
C GLU A 10 -91.12 -33.83 10.50
N LEU A 11 -92.28 -34.49 10.39
CA LEU A 11 -93.21 -34.66 11.50
C LEU A 11 -92.80 -35.88 12.33
N ALA A 12 -92.41 -35.66 13.58
CA ALA A 12 -92.09 -36.74 14.51
C ALA A 12 -93.20 -36.92 15.55
N LEU A 13 -93.50 -38.18 15.91
CA LEU A 13 -94.42 -38.50 16.98
C LEU A 13 -93.64 -38.58 18.31
N MET A 14 -93.64 -37.50 19.10
CA MET A 14 -92.96 -37.46 20.40
C MET A 14 -93.98 -37.57 21.54
N GLY A 15 -93.85 -38.62 22.37
CA GLY A 15 -94.75 -38.83 23.52
C GLY A 15 -96.24 -39.01 23.16
N GLY A 16 -96.54 -39.41 21.92
CA GLY A 16 -97.91 -39.56 21.42
C GLY A 16 -98.53 -38.30 20.79
N VAL A 17 -97.76 -37.21 20.66
CA VAL A 17 -98.17 -35.96 20.01
C VAL A 17 -97.34 -35.74 18.74
N LEU A 18 -97.99 -35.37 17.65
CA LEU A 18 -97.32 -35.00 16.39
C LEU A 18 -96.67 -33.62 16.58
N GLN A 19 -95.34 -33.55 16.48
CA GLN A 19 -94.59 -32.31 16.63
C GLN A 19 -93.75 -32.01 15.37
N LEU A 20 -93.58 -30.73 15.08
CA LEU A 20 -92.66 -30.25 14.05
C LEU A 20 -91.24 -30.31 14.62
N VAL A 21 -90.32 -30.97 13.93
CA VAL A 21 -88.90 -30.99 14.33
C VAL A 21 -88.21 -29.78 13.70
N GLU A 22 -87.93 -28.76 14.49
CA GLU A 22 -87.16 -27.57 14.07
C GLU A 22 -85.65 -27.82 14.26
N ILE A 23 -84.80 -26.95 13.68
CA ILE A 23 -83.35 -26.96 13.91
C ILE A 23 -83.10 -26.91 15.44
N PRO A 24 -82.12 -27.66 15.98
CA PRO A 24 -81.87 -27.70 17.42
C PRO A 24 -81.64 -26.28 17.95
N THR A 25 -82.20 -25.96 19.12
CA THR A 25 -81.89 -24.70 19.81
C THR A 25 -80.60 -24.77 20.62
N ALA A 26 -80.07 -25.98 20.81
CA ALA A 26 -78.82 -26.19 21.49
C ALA A 26 -77.62 -25.86 20.60
N TYR A 27 -76.56 -25.32 21.21
CA TYR A 27 -75.31 -25.00 20.53
C TYR A 27 -74.12 -25.20 21.47
N PRO A 28 -72.93 -25.53 20.94
CA PRO A 28 -71.75 -25.78 21.75
C PRO A 28 -71.20 -24.47 22.36
N ILE A 29 -70.69 -24.57 23.58
CA ILE A 29 -69.98 -23.52 24.31
C ILE A 29 -68.75 -24.12 24.99
N ASP A 30 -67.77 -23.29 25.34
CA ASP A 30 -66.58 -23.69 26.10
C ASP A 30 -65.79 -24.85 25.47
N LEU A 31 -65.72 -24.91 24.14
CA LEU A 31 -64.83 -25.85 23.44
C LEU A 31 -63.37 -25.46 23.74
N SER A 32 -62.66 -26.33 24.44
CA SER A 32 -61.21 -26.26 24.61
C SER A 32 -60.58 -27.49 24.00
N VAL A 33 -59.51 -27.28 23.26
CA VAL A 33 -58.70 -28.34 22.66
C VAL A 33 -57.30 -28.19 23.22
N SER A 34 -56.74 -29.28 23.72
CA SER A 34 -55.42 -29.28 24.35
C SER A 34 -54.65 -30.52 23.93
N SER A 35 -53.35 -30.36 23.69
CA SER A 35 -52.43 -31.44 23.36
C SER A 35 -51.60 -31.84 24.59
N TRP A 36 -51.14 -33.09 24.61
CA TRP A 36 -50.43 -33.71 25.73
C TRP A 36 -49.20 -34.44 25.21
N ASP A 37 -48.08 -34.37 25.95
CA ASP A 37 -46.74 -34.76 25.49
C ASP A 37 -46.62 -36.21 24.97
N ASN A 38 -47.57 -37.07 25.34
CA ASN A 38 -47.71 -38.43 24.82
C ASN A 38 -48.45 -38.50 23.46
N GLY A 39 -48.62 -37.36 22.77
CA GLY A 39 -49.26 -37.22 21.45
C GLY A 39 -50.78 -37.26 21.44
N TYR A 40 -51.44 -37.21 22.59
CA TYR A 40 -52.90 -37.20 22.66
C TYR A 40 -53.44 -35.78 22.53
N ILE A 41 -54.53 -35.60 21.78
CA ILE A 41 -55.30 -34.35 21.77
C ILE A 41 -56.64 -34.61 22.46
N THR A 42 -56.95 -33.81 23.48
CA THR A 42 -58.23 -33.84 24.18
C THR A 42 -59.04 -32.62 23.81
N ALA A 43 -60.30 -32.83 23.43
CA ALA A 43 -61.29 -31.77 23.27
C ALA A 43 -62.32 -31.88 24.41
N THR A 44 -62.58 -30.80 25.12
CA THR A 44 -63.66 -30.71 26.11
C THR A 44 -64.60 -29.58 25.72
N TRP A 45 -65.90 -29.76 25.94
CA TRP A 45 -66.92 -28.77 25.57
C TRP A 45 -68.14 -28.88 26.48
N SER A 46 -68.97 -27.84 26.46
CA SER A 46 -70.31 -27.79 27.04
C SER A 46 -71.33 -27.39 25.96
N TYR A 47 -72.62 -27.35 26.29
CA TYR A 47 -73.65 -26.82 25.39
C TYR A 47 -74.62 -25.92 26.16
N ALA A 48 -75.16 -24.92 25.47
CA ALA A 48 -76.27 -24.09 25.93
C ALA A 48 -77.52 -24.39 25.11
N GLY A 49 -78.70 -24.24 25.71
CA GLY A 49 -79.99 -24.50 25.07
C GLY A 49 -80.59 -25.87 25.44
N THR A 50 -81.62 -26.29 24.71
CA THR A 50 -82.33 -27.55 24.96
C THR A 50 -82.10 -28.55 23.85
N ILE A 51 -81.62 -29.74 24.21
CA ILE A 51 -81.49 -30.89 23.31
C ILE A 51 -82.73 -31.78 23.43
N VAL A 52 -83.11 -32.42 22.33
CA VAL A 52 -84.11 -33.48 22.28
C VAL A 52 -83.39 -34.83 22.17
N PRO A 53 -83.33 -35.63 23.26
CA PRO A 53 -82.64 -36.91 23.25
C PRO A 53 -83.18 -37.86 22.16
N GLY A 54 -82.28 -38.42 21.36
CA GLY A 54 -82.63 -39.35 20.28
C GLY A 54 -83.02 -38.69 18.95
N PHE A 55 -83.11 -37.35 18.89
CA PHE A 55 -83.36 -36.59 17.67
C PHE A 55 -82.20 -35.64 17.34
N ASP A 56 -81.61 -35.02 18.36
CA ASP A 56 -80.43 -34.16 18.20
C ASP A 56 -79.14 -34.96 18.44
N TRP A 57 -78.17 -34.79 17.54
CA TRP A 57 -76.82 -35.37 17.61
C TRP A 57 -75.74 -34.28 17.52
N LEU A 58 -74.56 -34.64 17.98
CA LEU A 58 -73.35 -33.84 17.90
C LEU A 58 -72.60 -34.21 16.62
N SER A 59 -72.21 -33.21 15.83
CA SER A 59 -71.33 -33.37 14.67
C SER A 59 -69.95 -32.80 15.01
N LEU A 60 -68.93 -33.65 15.04
CA LEU A 60 -67.53 -33.25 15.26
C LEU A 60 -66.74 -33.47 13.97
N THR A 61 -66.16 -32.41 13.43
CA THR A 61 -65.25 -32.45 12.28
C THR A 61 -63.83 -32.12 12.75
N ILE A 62 -62.87 -32.95 12.39
CA ILE A 62 -61.44 -32.76 12.68
C ILE A 62 -60.71 -32.66 11.34
N CYS A 63 -59.96 -31.58 11.13
CA CYS A 63 -59.13 -31.38 9.94
C CYS A 63 -57.66 -31.21 10.34
N ASP A 64 -56.74 -31.79 9.58
CA ASP A 64 -55.31 -31.46 9.68
C ASP A 64 -54.96 -30.23 8.83
N SER A 65 -53.73 -29.71 8.98
CA SER A 65 -53.21 -28.57 8.22
C SER A 65 -53.03 -28.84 6.73
N ASP A 66 -53.02 -30.10 6.32
CA ASP A 66 -52.92 -30.53 4.91
C ASP A 66 -54.30 -30.63 4.23
N GLY A 67 -55.37 -30.38 5.00
CA GLY A 67 -56.75 -30.30 4.51
C GLY A 67 -57.49 -31.63 4.49
N ALA A 68 -56.95 -32.71 5.08
CA ALA A 68 -57.69 -33.94 5.28
C ALA A 68 -58.61 -33.82 6.49
N CYS A 69 -59.91 -34.05 6.27
CA CYS A 69 -60.93 -33.91 7.31
C CYS A 69 -61.68 -35.21 7.54
N TYR A 70 -61.99 -35.50 8.81
CA TYR A 70 -62.85 -36.60 9.25
C TYR A 70 -64.00 -36.05 10.09
N THR A 71 -65.21 -36.58 9.91
CA THR A 71 -66.40 -36.15 10.67
C THR A 71 -67.07 -37.33 11.35
N THR A 72 -67.33 -37.21 12.66
CA THR A 72 -68.13 -38.15 13.45
C THR A 72 -69.48 -37.56 13.82
N LEU A 73 -70.49 -38.43 13.91
CA LEU A 73 -71.83 -38.09 14.39
C LEU A 73 -72.09 -38.91 15.66
N GLU A 74 -72.34 -38.23 16.78
CA GLU A 74 -72.51 -38.86 18.10
C GLU A 74 -73.80 -38.45 18.79
N ASN A 75 -74.39 -39.33 19.59
CA ASN A 75 -75.61 -39.02 20.34
C ASN A 75 -75.33 -38.06 21.51
N THR A 76 -76.22 -37.10 21.77
CA THR A 76 -76.03 -35.91 22.65
C THR A 76 -75.88 -36.18 24.16
N THR A 77 -75.67 -37.44 24.57
CA THR A 77 -75.54 -37.84 25.98
C THR A 77 -74.10 -37.97 26.49
N LEU A 78 -73.08 -37.65 25.69
CA LEU A 78 -71.68 -37.84 26.06
C LEU A 78 -71.11 -36.60 26.76
N THR A 79 -70.90 -36.70 28.07
CA THR A 79 -69.95 -35.86 28.81
C THR A 79 -68.54 -36.36 28.52
N ALA A 80 -67.74 -35.55 27.82
CA ALA A 80 -66.32 -35.70 27.55
C ALA A 80 -65.90 -36.95 26.72
N HIS A 81 -65.29 -36.70 25.56
CA HIS A 81 -64.64 -37.72 24.76
C HIS A 81 -63.12 -37.57 24.87
N THR A 82 -62.45 -38.60 25.38
CA THR A 82 -61.01 -38.78 25.15
C THR A 82 -60.91 -39.52 23.82
N LEU A 83 -60.60 -38.81 22.73
CA LEU A 83 -60.37 -39.45 21.42
C LEU A 83 -59.04 -40.22 21.47
N SER A 84 -59.07 -41.41 22.05
CA SER A 84 -57.89 -42.27 22.24
C SER A 84 -57.50 -43.03 20.96
N GLY A 85 -57.76 -42.46 19.77
CA GLY A 85 -57.71 -43.16 18.48
C GLY A 85 -56.88 -42.51 17.38
N GLN A 86 -56.25 -41.35 17.61
CA GLN A 86 -55.19 -40.85 16.74
C GLN A 86 -53.86 -41.05 17.46
N THR A 87 -53.27 -42.22 17.26
CA THR A 87 -51.86 -42.43 17.56
C THR A 87 -51.11 -42.32 16.25
N ASP A 88 -50.31 -41.24 16.17
CA ASP A 88 -49.29 -40.90 15.17
C ASP A 88 -49.72 -40.01 13.98
N THR A 89 -48.93 -38.96 13.67
CA THR A 89 -48.31 -38.85 12.33
C THR A 89 -47.11 -37.89 12.19
N THR A 90 -46.99 -36.72 12.87
CA THR A 90 -45.76 -35.87 12.79
C THR A 90 -45.76 -34.76 13.84
N HIS A 91 -44.62 -34.46 14.49
CA HIS A 91 -44.44 -33.26 15.30
C HIS A 91 -44.73 -32.00 14.46
N GLY A 92 -45.48 -31.04 15.00
CA GLY A 92 -45.73 -29.74 14.34
C GLY A 92 -47.01 -29.64 13.47
N VAL A 93 -47.75 -30.73 13.26
CA VAL A 93 -49.05 -30.68 12.53
C VAL A 93 -50.14 -30.06 13.41
N THR A 94 -50.91 -29.12 12.85
CA THR A 94 -52.03 -28.46 13.55
C THR A 94 -53.36 -29.12 13.20
N TYR A 95 -54.12 -29.54 14.22
CA TYR A 95 -55.47 -30.09 14.06
C TYR A 95 -56.53 -29.07 14.45
N THR A 96 -57.56 -28.93 13.62
CA THR A 96 -58.73 -28.07 13.83
C THR A 96 -59.96 -28.91 14.12
N TYR A 97 -60.57 -28.70 15.29
CA TYR A 97 -61.80 -29.35 15.74
C TYR A 97 -62.95 -28.37 15.56
N THR A 98 -64.01 -28.79 14.88
CA THR A 98 -65.24 -28.02 14.67
C THR A 98 -66.43 -28.81 15.18
N LEU A 99 -67.22 -28.20 16.06
CA LEU A 99 -68.35 -28.82 16.75
C LEU A 99 -69.65 -28.11 16.41
N ALA A 100 -70.70 -28.88 16.09
CA ALA A 100 -72.04 -28.37 15.87
C ALA A 100 -73.11 -29.33 16.44
N VAL A 101 -74.25 -28.80 16.86
CA VAL A 101 -75.43 -29.60 17.23
C VAL A 101 -76.39 -29.63 16.05
N CYS A 102 -76.78 -30.83 15.64
CA CYS A 102 -77.55 -31.06 14.43
C CYS A 102 -78.70 -32.02 14.68
N ASN A 103 -79.73 -31.93 13.85
CA ASN A 103 -80.74 -32.98 13.72
C ASN A 103 -81.12 -33.14 12.24
N VAL A 104 -82.17 -33.92 11.97
CA VAL A 104 -82.65 -34.19 10.60
C VAL A 104 -83.07 -32.93 9.85
N SER A 105 -83.44 -31.85 10.55
CA SER A 105 -83.84 -30.58 9.97
C SER A 105 -82.66 -29.62 9.73
N GLY A 106 -81.46 -29.94 10.22
CA GLY A 106 -80.23 -29.18 10.00
C GLY A 106 -79.41 -28.96 11.28
N CYS A 107 -78.31 -28.23 11.13
CA CYS A 107 -77.44 -27.85 12.24
C CYS A 107 -77.77 -26.44 12.73
N HIS A 108 -77.64 -26.22 14.03
CA HIS A 108 -77.69 -24.88 14.59
C HIS A 108 -76.55 -24.01 13.99
N PRO A 109 -76.79 -22.73 13.65
CA PRO A 109 -75.80 -21.89 12.96
C PRO A 109 -74.58 -21.54 13.80
N ILE A 110 -74.68 -21.62 15.13
CA ILE A 110 -73.54 -21.45 16.03
C ILE A 110 -72.81 -22.78 16.15
N SER A 111 -71.58 -22.82 15.65
CA SER A 111 -70.58 -23.87 15.85
C SER A 111 -69.43 -23.37 16.73
N ALA A 112 -68.74 -24.28 17.40
CA ALA A 112 -67.51 -23.97 18.13
C ALA A 112 -66.32 -24.57 17.40
N SER A 113 -65.21 -23.85 17.32
CA SER A 113 -63.97 -24.35 16.74
C SER A 113 -62.79 -24.14 17.69
N GLY A 114 -61.90 -25.12 17.78
CA GLY A 114 -60.67 -25.04 18.54
C GLY A 114 -59.54 -25.77 17.83
N THR A 115 -58.30 -25.35 18.08
CA THR A 115 -57.11 -25.91 17.44
C THR A 115 -56.13 -26.41 18.48
N ALA A 116 -55.38 -27.45 18.15
CA ALA A 116 -54.21 -27.88 18.92
C ALA A 116 -53.14 -28.42 17.96
N MET A 117 -51.88 -28.06 18.24
CA MET A 117 -50.72 -28.64 17.58
C MET A 117 -50.37 -29.97 18.25
N ALA A 118 -50.13 -31.00 17.45
CA ALA A 118 -49.64 -32.27 17.96
C ALA A 118 -48.23 -32.08 18.55
N ASN A 119 -48.08 -32.48 19.80
CA ASN A 119 -46.84 -32.41 20.59
C ASN A 119 -46.31 -33.81 20.92
N HIS A 120 -46.58 -34.81 20.06
CA HIS A 120 -46.00 -36.13 20.23
C HIS A 120 -44.47 -36.00 20.17
N GLN A 121 -43.81 -36.13 21.32
CA GLN A 121 -42.37 -36.34 21.39
C GLN A 121 -42.12 -37.78 20.93
N SER A 122 -41.85 -37.97 19.64
CA SER A 122 -41.30 -39.26 19.19
C SER A 122 -39.96 -39.48 19.87
N SER A 123 -39.70 -40.71 20.31
CA SER A 123 -38.39 -41.16 20.80
C SER A 123 -37.34 -41.20 19.68
N GLY A 124 -37.06 -40.05 19.07
CA GLY A 124 -36.25 -39.89 17.87
C GLY A 124 -35.87 -38.44 17.53
N ASP A 125 -36.37 -37.44 18.27
CA ASP A 125 -35.79 -36.10 18.22
C ASP A 125 -34.48 -36.15 19.01
N THR A 126 -33.37 -36.16 18.29
CA THR A 126 -32.04 -36.02 18.87
C THR A 126 -31.77 -34.54 19.17
N ASP A 127 -30.94 -34.32 20.18
CA ASP A 127 -30.34 -33.04 20.56
C ASP A 127 -28.84 -33.38 20.59
N GLU A 128 -28.20 -33.27 19.41
CA GLU A 128 -26.88 -33.82 19.14
C GLU A 128 -25.81 -33.14 20.00
N ASP A 129 -25.96 -31.84 20.27
CA ASP A 129 -25.03 -31.03 21.07
C ASP A 129 -25.48 -30.80 22.53
N GLN A 130 -26.68 -31.27 22.87
CA GLN A 130 -27.30 -31.27 24.20
C GLN A 130 -27.61 -29.87 24.74
N ASP A 131 -27.65 -28.84 23.90
CA ASP A 131 -27.83 -27.44 24.31
C ASP A 131 -29.27 -27.13 24.80
N GLY A 132 -30.18 -28.09 24.64
CA GLY A 132 -31.58 -28.02 25.01
C GLY A 132 -32.52 -27.60 23.88
N VAL A 133 -32.00 -27.45 22.66
CA VAL A 133 -32.71 -27.30 21.38
C VAL A 133 -32.66 -28.63 20.64
N LEU A 134 -33.82 -29.13 20.21
CA LEU A 134 -33.86 -30.37 19.43
C LEU A 134 -33.36 -30.10 18.00
N ASP A 135 -32.62 -31.03 17.39
CA ASP A 135 -31.97 -30.88 16.07
C ASP A 135 -32.94 -30.38 14.98
N GLY A 136 -34.21 -30.80 15.01
CA GLY A 136 -35.24 -30.39 14.05
C GLY A 136 -35.66 -28.91 14.16
N ASN A 137 -35.36 -28.28 15.29
CA ASN A 137 -35.58 -26.87 15.59
C ASN A 137 -34.27 -26.12 15.86
N ASP A 138 -33.12 -26.81 15.74
CA ASP A 138 -31.81 -26.25 16.03
C ASP A 138 -31.22 -25.61 14.76
N ILE A 139 -31.14 -24.28 14.81
CA ILE A 139 -30.56 -23.45 13.76
C ILE A 139 -29.03 -23.44 13.87
N CYS A 140 -28.49 -23.78 15.05
CA CYS A 140 -27.08 -23.66 15.40
C CYS A 140 -26.52 -24.98 15.93
N PRO A 141 -26.37 -25.98 15.05
CA PRO A 141 -25.83 -27.28 15.44
C PRO A 141 -24.39 -27.14 15.97
N ASN A 142 -24.11 -27.78 17.11
CA ASN A 142 -22.86 -27.77 17.90
C ASN A 142 -22.73 -26.64 18.94
N THR A 143 -23.85 -26.13 19.42
CA THR A 143 -23.91 -25.21 20.57
C THR A 143 -23.54 -25.98 21.84
N SER A 144 -22.51 -25.52 22.55
CA SER A 144 -22.08 -26.20 23.78
C SER A 144 -23.02 -25.90 24.95
N THR A 145 -23.39 -26.94 25.71
CA THR A 145 -24.20 -26.77 26.94
C THR A 145 -23.68 -25.68 27.89
N GLY A 146 -24.53 -24.70 28.19
CA GLY A 146 -24.26 -23.66 29.19
C GLY A 146 -23.59 -22.38 28.66
N ILE A 147 -23.47 -22.20 27.35
CA ILE A 147 -23.02 -20.94 26.74
C ILE A 147 -24.13 -19.90 26.66
N ILE A 148 -23.75 -18.62 26.56
CA ILE A 148 -24.71 -17.53 26.42
C ILE A 148 -25.24 -17.56 24.99
N VAL A 149 -26.55 -17.67 24.87
CA VAL A 149 -27.23 -17.79 23.59
C VAL A 149 -28.22 -16.66 23.36
N ASP A 150 -28.52 -16.37 22.09
CA ASP A 150 -29.49 -15.37 21.68
C ASP A 150 -30.95 -15.85 21.84
N GLU A 151 -31.92 -15.08 21.31
CA GLU A 151 -33.35 -15.42 21.36
C GLU A 151 -33.70 -16.72 20.60
N ASN A 152 -32.84 -17.14 19.65
CA ASN A 152 -32.96 -18.39 18.89
C ASN A 152 -32.13 -19.53 19.49
N ARG A 153 -31.51 -19.30 20.65
CA ARG A 153 -30.61 -20.23 21.34
C ARG A 153 -29.32 -20.54 20.57
N CYS A 154 -28.92 -19.67 19.65
CA CYS A 154 -27.61 -19.72 19.00
C CYS A 154 -26.53 -19.03 19.85
N PRO A 155 -25.25 -19.43 19.74
CA PRO A 155 -24.14 -18.73 20.38
C PRO A 155 -24.19 -17.24 20.00
N MET A 156 -24.11 -16.36 21.00
CA MET A 156 -24.27 -14.92 20.75
C MET A 156 -23.17 -14.38 19.82
N ASP A 157 -23.54 -13.49 18.92
CA ASP A 157 -22.61 -12.77 18.06
C ASP A 157 -22.72 -11.28 18.44
N TYR A 158 -21.66 -10.72 19.00
CA TYR A 158 -21.74 -9.39 19.63
C TYR A 158 -21.63 -8.25 18.62
N ASP A 159 -20.84 -8.44 17.57
CA ASP A 159 -20.60 -7.47 16.51
C ASP A 159 -21.34 -7.82 15.20
N ASN A 160 -21.97 -8.99 15.17
CA ASN A 160 -22.82 -9.49 14.09
C ASN A 160 -22.03 -9.66 12.77
N ASP A 161 -20.78 -10.12 12.86
CA ASP A 161 -19.94 -10.42 11.69
C ASP A 161 -20.14 -11.84 11.14
N GLY A 162 -20.96 -12.65 11.83
CA GLY A 162 -21.26 -14.04 11.48
C GLY A 162 -20.43 -15.07 12.24
N VAL A 163 -19.53 -14.64 13.13
CA VAL A 163 -18.69 -15.50 13.96
C VAL A 163 -19.04 -15.28 15.44
N SER A 164 -19.46 -16.35 16.12
CA SER A 164 -19.86 -16.24 17.52
C SER A 164 -18.72 -15.89 18.46
N TYR A 165 -19.04 -15.23 19.57
CA TYR A 165 -18.09 -14.78 20.60
C TYR A 165 -17.15 -15.86 21.16
N LEU A 166 -17.50 -17.15 21.01
CA LEU A 166 -16.73 -18.27 21.55
C LEU A 166 -15.49 -18.58 20.73
N ILE A 167 -15.51 -18.30 19.44
CA ILE A 167 -14.41 -18.57 18.50
C ILE A 167 -13.89 -17.31 17.82
N ASP A 168 -14.59 -16.20 17.97
CA ASP A 168 -14.18 -14.89 17.48
C ASP A 168 -12.88 -14.41 18.17
N GLN A 169 -11.84 -14.19 17.37
CA GLN A 169 -10.53 -13.69 17.77
C GLN A 169 -10.39 -12.18 17.51
N CYS A 170 -11.34 -11.58 16.80
CA CYS A 170 -11.34 -10.19 16.39
C CYS A 170 -12.65 -9.47 16.79
N PRO A 171 -12.91 -9.27 18.11
CA PRO A 171 -14.15 -8.67 18.55
C PRO A 171 -14.28 -7.22 18.11
N GLY A 172 -15.43 -6.87 17.53
CA GLY A 172 -15.77 -5.55 17.02
C GLY A 172 -15.62 -5.40 15.51
N THR A 173 -15.50 -6.50 14.76
CA THR A 173 -15.53 -6.48 13.30
C THR A 173 -16.87 -5.94 12.82
N LEU A 174 -16.85 -5.01 11.88
CA LEU A 174 -18.07 -4.36 11.40
C LEU A 174 -18.98 -5.37 10.69
N ASN A 175 -20.26 -5.44 11.09
CA ASN A 175 -21.27 -6.22 10.39
C ASN A 175 -21.24 -5.96 8.87
N GLY A 176 -21.14 -7.03 8.08
CA GLY A 176 -21.07 -6.98 6.62
C GLY A 176 -19.66 -6.93 6.03
N VAL A 177 -18.62 -6.81 6.87
CA VAL A 177 -17.23 -7.08 6.47
C VAL A 177 -17.05 -8.58 6.27
N SER A 178 -16.32 -8.97 5.22
CA SER A 178 -15.96 -10.37 5.01
C SER A 178 -14.87 -10.77 6.02
N VAL A 179 -15.13 -11.83 6.77
CA VAL A 179 -14.23 -12.35 7.80
C VAL A 179 -13.80 -13.78 7.52
N ASP A 180 -12.69 -14.20 8.13
CA ASP A 180 -12.26 -15.59 8.15
C ASP A 180 -13.04 -16.43 9.19
N VAL A 181 -12.62 -17.68 9.39
CA VAL A 181 -13.27 -18.60 10.36
C VAL A 181 -13.14 -18.15 11.82
N TRP A 182 -12.30 -17.15 12.09
CA TRP A 182 -12.02 -16.62 13.42
C TRP A 182 -12.58 -15.20 13.63
N GLY A 183 -13.44 -14.69 12.75
CA GLY A 183 -14.06 -13.36 12.89
C GLY A 183 -13.13 -12.22 12.51
N CYS A 184 -11.95 -12.53 11.97
CA CYS A 184 -10.98 -11.50 11.59
C CYS A 184 -11.23 -11.04 10.14
N PRO A 185 -11.18 -9.73 9.87
CA PRO A 185 -11.29 -9.22 8.50
C PRO A 185 -10.29 -9.90 7.57
N LEU A 186 -10.74 -10.25 6.37
CA LEU A 186 -9.83 -10.75 5.35
C LEU A 186 -8.79 -9.68 5.01
N ASP A 187 -7.54 -10.12 4.87
CA ASP A 187 -6.37 -9.29 4.55
C ASP A 187 -5.57 -10.06 3.48
N SER A 188 -5.78 -9.67 2.23
CA SER A 188 -5.35 -10.41 1.04
C SER A 188 -3.84 -10.33 0.81
N ASP A 189 -3.20 -9.20 1.15
CA ASP A 189 -1.77 -8.99 0.97
C ASP A 189 -0.95 -9.02 2.28
N SER A 190 -1.65 -9.18 3.42
CA SER A 190 -1.08 -9.38 4.74
C SER A 190 -0.25 -8.18 5.21
N ASP A 191 -0.67 -6.97 4.86
CA ASP A 191 -0.04 -5.71 5.29
C ASP A 191 -0.56 -5.19 6.65
N GLY A 192 -1.62 -5.83 7.18
CA GLY A 192 -2.25 -5.50 8.45
C GLY A 192 -3.49 -4.62 8.35
N ILE A 193 -3.89 -4.19 7.15
CA ILE A 193 -5.12 -3.46 6.86
C ILE A 193 -6.07 -4.41 6.10
N GLY A 194 -7.24 -4.67 6.69
CA GLY A 194 -8.20 -5.59 6.05
C GLY A 194 -8.76 -5.05 4.73
N ASP A 195 -9.04 -5.95 3.79
CA ASP A 195 -9.49 -5.68 2.41
C ASP A 195 -10.63 -4.65 2.29
N TYR A 196 -11.48 -4.57 3.31
CA TYR A 196 -12.63 -3.66 3.34
C TYR A 196 -12.24 -2.17 3.50
N ASN A 197 -11.03 -1.89 3.97
CA ASN A 197 -10.49 -0.56 4.24
C ASN A 197 -9.10 -0.34 3.62
N ASP A 198 -8.72 -1.21 2.68
CA ASP A 198 -7.45 -1.16 1.99
C ASP A 198 -7.63 -0.56 0.58
N ASP A 199 -7.04 0.61 0.35
CA ASP A 199 -7.02 1.32 -0.93
C ASP A 199 -5.92 0.75 -1.86
N CYS A 200 -4.98 -0.03 -1.32
CA CYS A 200 -3.79 -0.56 -1.96
C CYS A 200 -3.67 -2.11 -1.80
N PRO A 201 -4.57 -2.91 -2.42
CA PRO A 201 -4.77 -4.35 -2.16
C PRO A 201 -3.67 -5.30 -2.63
N ASN A 202 -2.49 -4.79 -2.98
CA ASN A 202 -1.33 -5.57 -3.41
C ASN A 202 -0.04 -4.97 -2.85
N THR A 203 -0.10 -4.38 -1.65
CA THR A 203 1.07 -3.92 -0.93
C THR A 203 2.00 -5.10 -0.68
N ALA A 204 3.29 -4.90 -0.97
CA ALA A 204 4.27 -5.94 -0.72
C ALA A 204 4.43 -6.19 0.78
N GLN A 205 4.38 -7.46 1.18
CA GLN A 205 4.52 -7.86 2.57
C GLN A 205 5.80 -7.28 3.21
N GLY A 206 5.64 -6.66 4.38
CA GLY A 206 6.73 -6.06 5.15
C GLY A 206 6.99 -4.57 4.88
N LEU A 207 6.27 -3.96 3.93
CA LEU A 207 6.23 -2.51 3.80
C LEU A 207 5.46 -1.90 4.98
N VAL A 208 5.87 -0.71 5.41
CA VAL A 208 5.09 0.08 6.36
C VAL A 208 4.05 0.87 5.56
N VAL A 209 2.78 0.64 5.90
CA VAL A 209 1.64 1.28 5.26
C VAL A 209 0.99 2.33 6.15
N ASP A 210 0.22 3.22 5.55
CA ASP A 210 -0.65 4.16 6.25
C ASP A 210 -1.97 3.51 6.71
N GLY A 211 -2.92 4.31 7.18
CA GLY A 211 -4.22 3.81 7.66
C GLY A 211 -5.14 3.23 6.58
N ASN A 212 -4.77 3.35 5.31
CA ASN A 212 -5.52 2.86 4.16
C ASN A 212 -4.78 1.74 3.41
N GLY A 213 -3.74 1.14 4.00
CA GLY A 213 -2.99 0.03 3.38
C GLY A 213 -2.01 0.48 2.30
N CYS A 214 -1.78 1.79 2.12
CA CYS A 214 -0.86 2.27 1.09
C CYS A 214 0.56 2.49 1.63
N PRO A 215 1.61 2.12 0.87
CA PRO A 215 3.00 2.39 1.28
C PRO A 215 3.24 3.88 1.52
N ILE A 216 3.95 4.19 2.61
CA ILE A 216 4.24 5.57 2.98
C ILE A 216 5.37 6.11 2.10
N ASP A 217 5.08 7.20 1.37
CA ASP A 217 6.01 7.98 0.53
C ASP A 217 5.76 9.48 0.80
N PRO A 218 6.47 10.09 1.77
CA PRO A 218 6.17 11.44 2.23
C PRO A 218 6.50 12.55 1.23
N ASP A 219 7.55 12.40 0.43
CA ASP A 219 7.99 13.40 -0.57
C ASP A 219 7.56 13.08 -2.01
N GLN A 220 6.93 11.92 -2.22
CA GLN A 220 6.31 11.50 -3.48
C GLN A 220 7.30 11.39 -4.63
N ASP A 221 8.51 10.92 -4.33
CA ASP A 221 9.54 10.69 -5.33
C ASP A 221 9.48 9.28 -5.96
N GLY A 222 8.64 8.41 -5.41
CA GLY A 222 8.43 7.03 -5.85
C GLY A 222 9.26 6.00 -5.09
N PHE A 223 10.09 6.42 -4.13
CA PHE A 223 10.75 5.56 -3.17
C PHE A 223 9.97 5.61 -1.85
N THR A 224 9.47 4.45 -1.42
CA THR A 224 8.74 4.41 -0.15
C THR A 224 9.71 4.56 1.01
N ASN A 225 9.26 5.09 2.14
CA ASN A 225 10.05 5.30 3.36
C ASN A 225 10.82 4.06 3.85
N SER A 226 10.41 2.85 3.43
CA SER A 226 11.13 1.61 3.75
C SER A 226 12.37 1.32 2.88
N ILE A 227 12.47 1.96 1.72
CA ILE A 227 13.58 1.80 0.77
C ILE A 227 14.32 3.12 0.48
N ASP A 228 13.74 4.23 0.88
CA ASP A 228 14.25 5.59 0.74
C ASP A 228 15.17 5.95 1.92
N ASP A 229 16.40 6.35 1.60
CA ASP A 229 17.42 6.80 2.55
C ASP A 229 17.28 8.32 2.85
N CYS A 230 16.47 9.04 2.07
CA CYS A 230 16.11 10.45 2.21
C CYS A 230 14.57 10.71 2.31
N PRO A 231 13.81 10.11 3.26
CA PRO A 231 12.33 10.03 3.25
C PRO A 231 11.48 11.33 3.24
N ASN A 232 12.11 12.50 3.28
CA ASN A 232 11.41 13.79 3.27
C ASN A 232 12.05 14.76 2.27
N VAL A 233 12.93 14.27 1.40
CA VAL A 233 13.69 15.05 0.43
C VAL A 233 13.58 14.31 -0.88
N TRP A 234 12.74 14.84 -1.78
CA TRP A 234 12.56 14.30 -3.12
C TRP A 234 13.90 13.99 -3.79
N GLY A 235 14.03 12.76 -4.29
CA GLY A 235 15.22 12.31 -4.98
C GLY A 235 14.95 11.25 -6.06
N ASN A 236 16.01 10.92 -6.80
CA ASN A 236 15.97 9.99 -7.92
C ASN A 236 17.18 9.05 -7.96
N SER A 237 18.05 9.12 -6.95
CA SER A 237 19.21 8.24 -6.84
C SER A 237 18.77 6.78 -6.73
N THR A 238 19.47 5.90 -7.46
CA THR A 238 19.13 4.48 -7.56
C THR A 238 20.26 3.54 -7.13
N LYS A 239 21.47 4.07 -7.00
CA LYS A 239 22.70 3.34 -6.69
C LYS A 239 23.23 3.69 -5.30
N GLY A 240 24.11 2.84 -4.83
CA GLY A 240 24.92 3.05 -3.64
C GLY A 240 26.19 2.22 -3.73
N GLN A 241 27.30 2.71 -3.17
CA GLN A 241 28.60 2.04 -3.16
C GLN A 241 28.82 1.58 -1.74
N HIS A 242 29.14 0.30 -1.58
CA HIS A 242 29.45 -0.28 -0.28
C HIS A 242 28.38 0.06 0.78
N ALA A 243 28.72 0.12 2.06
CA ALA A 243 27.76 0.16 3.16
C ALA A 243 26.86 1.41 3.23
N THR A 244 26.99 2.37 2.30
CA THR A 244 26.19 3.60 2.22
C THR A 244 25.34 3.57 0.95
N LYS A 245 24.23 2.85 1.05
CA LYS A 245 23.12 2.96 0.12
C LYS A 245 22.43 4.30 0.41
N LEU A 246 22.24 5.12 -0.63
CA LEU A 246 21.53 6.41 -0.57
C LEU A 246 20.54 6.44 -1.73
N ILE A 247 19.50 5.61 -1.66
CA ILE A 247 18.39 5.58 -2.62
C ILE A 247 17.35 6.64 -2.25
N GLY A 248 16.69 7.25 -3.23
CA GLY A 248 15.65 8.27 -2.99
C GLY A 248 16.21 9.63 -2.60
N CYS A 249 17.51 9.82 -2.75
CA CYS A 249 18.17 11.10 -2.52
C CYS A 249 18.36 11.86 -3.85
N ILE A 250 18.64 13.16 -3.76
CA ILE A 250 18.87 14.02 -4.93
C ILE A 250 20.06 13.47 -5.74
N ASP A 251 19.84 13.28 -7.04
CA ASP A 251 20.81 12.83 -8.06
C ASP A 251 20.61 13.72 -9.30
N THR A 252 21.48 14.73 -9.42
CA THR A 252 21.30 15.88 -10.32
C THR A 252 21.53 15.52 -11.79
N ASP A 253 22.45 14.60 -12.09
CA ASP A 253 22.75 14.17 -13.47
C ASP A 253 22.08 12.85 -13.87
N GLY A 254 21.55 12.10 -12.90
CA GLY A 254 20.74 10.91 -13.12
C GLY A 254 21.57 9.66 -13.41
N ASP A 255 22.84 9.63 -13.04
CA ASP A 255 23.71 8.47 -13.23
C ASP A 255 23.45 7.36 -12.21
N GLY A 256 22.65 7.67 -11.19
CA GLY A 256 22.18 6.82 -10.12
C GLY A 256 22.82 7.13 -8.76
N TRP A 257 23.89 7.91 -8.69
CA TRP A 257 24.59 8.28 -7.47
C TRP A 257 23.99 9.55 -6.86
N ALA A 258 23.79 9.56 -5.54
CA ALA A 258 23.26 10.75 -4.89
C ALA A 258 24.32 11.85 -4.82
N ASP A 259 23.96 13.12 -5.08
CA ASP A 259 24.84 14.29 -5.09
C ASP A 259 25.76 14.38 -3.85
N THR A 260 25.29 13.88 -2.71
CA THR A 260 26.03 13.91 -1.43
C THR A 260 27.21 12.94 -1.35
N ILE A 261 27.24 11.91 -2.21
CA ILE A 261 28.30 10.90 -2.27
C ILE A 261 28.95 10.81 -3.65
N ASP A 262 28.47 11.60 -4.59
CA ASP A 262 29.00 11.71 -5.94
C ASP A 262 30.14 12.73 -5.97
N ALA A 263 31.31 12.32 -6.47
CA ALA A 263 32.46 13.21 -6.64
C ALA A 263 32.23 14.24 -7.77
N PHE A 264 31.40 13.91 -8.76
CA PHE A 264 31.05 14.74 -9.91
C PHE A 264 29.52 14.82 -10.13
N PRO A 265 28.74 15.47 -9.24
CA PRO A 265 27.25 15.48 -9.27
C PRO A 265 26.56 16.12 -10.49
N ALA A 266 27.32 16.50 -11.51
CA ALA A 266 26.80 17.13 -12.72
C ALA A 266 27.33 16.44 -13.99
N ASP A 267 28.04 15.33 -13.85
CA ASP A 267 28.63 14.55 -14.94
C ASP A 267 28.15 13.10 -14.84
N ASP A 268 27.20 12.73 -15.69
CA ASP A 268 26.57 11.40 -15.65
C ASP A 268 27.50 10.23 -16.01
N SER A 269 28.74 10.54 -16.36
CA SER A 269 29.78 9.56 -16.69
C SER A 269 30.78 9.34 -15.58
N GLU A 270 30.77 10.13 -14.50
CA GLU A 270 31.74 10.06 -13.41
C GLU A 270 31.07 10.20 -12.04
N TRP A 271 31.41 9.31 -11.10
CA TRP A 271 30.84 9.35 -9.75
C TRP A 271 31.86 9.14 -8.63
N LEU A 272 33.07 8.71 -8.98
CA LEU A 272 34.14 8.35 -8.05
C LEU A 272 35.44 9.01 -8.50
N ASP A 273 36.16 9.55 -7.52
CA ASP A 273 37.51 10.12 -7.63
C ASP A 273 38.35 9.48 -6.52
N SER A 274 39.05 8.39 -6.87
CA SER A 274 39.69 7.51 -5.92
C SER A 274 40.91 8.12 -5.24
N ASP A 275 41.63 9.02 -5.91
CA ASP A 275 42.85 9.65 -5.39
C ASP A 275 42.71 11.16 -5.11
N GLY A 276 41.61 11.77 -5.54
CA GLY A 276 41.21 13.13 -5.19
C GLY A 276 41.86 14.21 -6.06
N ASP A 277 42.27 13.88 -7.29
CA ASP A 277 42.91 14.84 -8.19
C ASP A 277 41.94 15.62 -9.08
N GLY A 278 40.65 15.24 -9.05
CA GLY A 278 39.58 15.87 -9.81
C GLY A 278 39.37 15.30 -11.20
N CYS A 279 40.03 14.19 -11.54
CA CYS A 279 39.73 13.34 -12.69
C CYS A 279 38.88 12.16 -12.23
N GLY A 280 37.80 11.85 -12.96
CA GLY A 280 36.91 10.76 -12.57
C GLY A 280 37.48 9.41 -12.95
N ASP A 281 37.33 8.42 -12.06
CA ASP A 281 37.90 7.08 -12.19
C ASP A 281 37.57 6.38 -13.53
N ASN A 282 36.47 6.72 -14.21
CA ASN A 282 36.10 6.05 -15.47
C ASN A 282 36.90 6.54 -16.67
N LEU A 283 37.30 7.82 -16.69
CA LEU A 283 38.10 8.44 -17.74
C LEU A 283 39.58 8.59 -17.37
N ASP A 284 39.92 8.51 -16.09
CA ASP A 284 41.29 8.62 -15.60
C ASP A 284 42.14 7.41 -16.03
N ALA A 285 43.25 7.69 -16.73
CA ALA A 285 44.24 6.67 -17.11
C ALA A 285 45.00 6.11 -15.90
N PHE A 286 45.09 6.88 -14.81
CA PHE A 286 45.76 6.53 -13.57
C PHE A 286 44.88 6.81 -12.32
N PRO A 287 43.76 6.06 -12.10
CA PRO A 287 42.78 6.30 -11.03
C PRO A 287 43.26 6.20 -9.58
N GLN A 288 44.56 6.09 -9.34
CA GLN A 288 45.18 5.96 -8.02
C GLN A 288 46.45 6.82 -7.89
N ASP A 289 46.84 7.56 -8.93
CA ASP A 289 47.94 8.51 -8.89
C ASP A 289 47.41 9.95 -9.01
N PRO A 290 47.35 10.70 -7.90
CA PRO A 290 46.71 12.01 -7.87
C PRO A 290 47.51 13.12 -8.59
N ASN A 291 48.51 12.74 -9.38
CA ASN A 291 49.31 13.64 -10.20
C ASN A 291 49.17 13.36 -11.69
N GLU A 292 48.39 12.37 -12.12
CA GLU A 292 48.28 11.95 -13.52
C GLU A 292 46.83 11.60 -13.87
N CYS A 293 46.29 12.23 -14.93
CA CYS A 293 44.94 11.91 -15.42
C CYS A 293 44.92 11.31 -16.83
N MET A 294 45.88 11.73 -17.66
CA MET A 294 45.88 11.52 -19.10
C MET A 294 47.14 10.75 -19.49
N ASP A 295 46.98 9.85 -20.45
CA ASP A 295 48.04 9.11 -21.12
C ASP A 295 47.74 9.23 -22.62
N THR A 296 48.28 10.27 -23.26
CA THR A 296 47.87 10.68 -24.62
C THR A 296 48.27 9.65 -25.68
N ASP A 297 49.37 8.93 -25.49
CA ASP A 297 49.88 7.95 -26.45
C ASP A 297 49.80 6.48 -25.98
N GLU A 298 49.26 6.26 -24.78
CA GLU A 298 48.98 4.95 -24.17
C GLU A 298 50.26 4.13 -23.88
N ASP A 299 51.36 4.80 -23.53
CA ASP A 299 52.64 4.16 -23.24
C ASP A 299 52.80 3.71 -21.77
N GLY A 300 51.90 4.18 -20.89
CA GLY A 300 51.84 3.87 -19.47
C GLY A 300 52.54 4.87 -18.55
N TYR A 301 53.05 5.98 -19.07
CA TYR A 301 53.46 7.17 -18.32
C TYR A 301 52.44 8.28 -18.55
N GLY A 302 52.05 8.96 -17.47
CA GLY A 302 51.08 10.05 -17.61
C GLY A 302 51.69 11.31 -18.21
N ASP A 303 50.86 12.10 -18.89
CA ASP A 303 51.27 13.32 -19.61
C ASP A 303 52.03 14.33 -18.73
N ASN A 304 51.87 14.32 -17.40
CA ASN A 304 52.58 15.26 -16.52
C ASN A 304 54.02 14.82 -16.23
N ILE A 305 54.31 13.52 -16.20
CA ILE A 305 55.66 12.97 -16.02
C ILE A 305 56.36 12.68 -17.34
N ASP A 306 55.60 12.45 -18.41
CA ASP A 306 56.11 12.14 -19.73
C ASP A 306 56.69 13.39 -20.43
N VAL A 307 57.96 13.30 -20.82
CA VAL A 307 58.65 14.36 -21.58
C VAL A 307 58.21 14.40 -23.05
N PHE A 308 57.71 13.29 -23.60
CA PHE A 308 57.19 13.15 -24.96
C PHE A 308 55.77 12.56 -25.02
N PRO A 309 54.72 13.27 -24.53
CA PRO A 309 53.33 12.75 -24.42
C PRO A 309 52.63 12.30 -25.70
N ASP A 310 53.26 12.42 -26.87
CA ASP A 310 52.70 12.06 -28.17
C ASP A 310 53.49 10.91 -28.87
N ASP A 311 54.57 10.40 -28.27
CA ASP A 311 55.42 9.34 -28.84
C ASP A 311 55.53 8.12 -27.90
N PRO A 312 54.80 7.01 -28.17
CA PRO A 312 54.62 5.91 -27.22
C PRO A 312 55.84 4.98 -27.08
N LYS A 313 57.03 5.49 -27.42
CA LYS A 313 58.31 4.80 -27.34
C LYS A 313 59.34 5.57 -26.54
N GLU A 314 59.09 6.83 -26.23
CA GLU A 314 60.03 7.74 -25.60
C GLU A 314 59.28 8.41 -24.45
N PHE A 315 59.75 8.27 -23.21
CA PHE A 315 59.09 8.91 -22.06
C PHE A 315 60.02 9.82 -21.25
N ALA A 316 61.33 9.74 -21.52
CA ALA A 316 62.38 10.42 -20.77
C ALA A 316 63.42 11.03 -21.71
N ASP A 317 63.97 12.17 -21.28
CA ASP A 317 65.09 12.86 -21.92
C ASP A 317 66.12 13.22 -20.83
N LYS A 318 67.11 12.35 -20.65
CA LYS A 318 68.04 12.44 -19.53
C LYS A 318 68.97 13.64 -19.60
N ASP A 319 69.39 14.05 -20.79
CA ASP A 319 70.32 15.18 -21.00
C ASP A 319 69.62 16.47 -21.51
N ASN A 320 68.31 16.38 -21.72
CA ASN A 320 67.39 17.44 -22.13
C ASN A 320 67.76 18.03 -23.49
N ASP A 321 68.25 17.22 -24.42
CA ASP A 321 68.64 17.66 -25.76
C ASP A 321 67.48 17.67 -26.78
N GLY A 322 66.34 17.09 -26.40
CA GLY A 322 65.12 16.99 -27.20
C GLY A 322 64.99 15.70 -28.02
N VAL A 323 65.91 14.73 -27.86
CA VAL A 323 65.81 13.36 -28.38
C VAL A 323 65.59 12.43 -27.18
N GLY A 324 64.56 11.59 -27.24
CA GLY A 324 64.26 10.67 -26.14
C GLY A 324 65.32 9.60 -25.94
N ASP A 325 65.42 9.10 -24.69
CA ASP A 325 66.44 8.16 -24.24
C ASP A 325 66.47 6.84 -25.04
N GLU A 326 65.34 6.36 -25.58
CA GLU A 326 65.25 5.13 -26.38
C GLU A 326 65.80 5.32 -27.81
N GLY A 327 65.68 6.55 -28.34
CA GLY A 327 66.14 6.99 -29.66
C GLY A 327 67.53 7.62 -29.67
N ASP A 328 67.98 8.12 -28.52
CA ASP A 328 69.25 8.82 -28.36
C ASP A 328 70.44 7.86 -28.32
N LYS A 329 71.42 8.10 -29.21
CA LYS A 329 72.67 7.33 -29.26
C LYS A 329 73.78 7.98 -28.42
N CYS A 330 73.56 9.17 -27.88
CA CYS A 330 74.56 10.10 -27.37
C CYS A 330 74.10 10.87 -26.10
N ASP A 331 73.99 10.15 -24.97
CA ASP A 331 73.46 10.59 -23.66
C ASP A 331 74.21 11.70 -22.86
N THR A 332 74.97 12.54 -23.54
CA THR A 332 75.77 13.62 -22.93
C THR A 332 75.60 14.98 -23.60
N SER A 333 74.66 15.02 -24.53
CA SER A 333 74.33 16.11 -25.42
C SER A 333 73.49 17.12 -24.64
N GLY A 334 73.88 18.40 -24.61
CA GLY A 334 73.14 19.39 -23.83
C GLY A 334 72.01 20.07 -24.63
N SER A 335 70.93 20.48 -23.96
CA SER A 335 69.82 21.35 -24.49
C SER A 335 70.17 22.55 -25.39
N ASN A 336 71.43 22.97 -25.49
CA ASN A 336 71.88 24.11 -26.29
C ASN A 336 72.90 23.73 -27.39
N GLU A 337 73.16 22.45 -27.58
CA GLU A 337 74.09 21.95 -28.58
C GLU A 337 73.34 21.67 -29.89
N LYS A 338 74.04 21.81 -31.01
CA LYS A 338 73.47 21.41 -32.30
C LYS A 338 73.64 19.91 -32.41
N ILE A 339 72.55 19.18 -32.36
CA ILE A 339 72.54 17.72 -32.43
C ILE A 339 72.05 17.26 -33.81
N ASP A 340 72.44 16.05 -34.20
CA ASP A 340 71.83 15.36 -35.33
C ASP A 340 70.58 14.57 -34.88
N SER A 341 69.98 13.79 -35.79
CA SER A 341 68.79 12.99 -35.48
C SER A 341 69.06 11.81 -34.55
N ASP A 342 70.32 11.53 -34.22
CA ASP A 342 70.73 10.45 -33.32
C ASP A 342 71.08 11.01 -31.92
N GLY A 343 70.80 12.30 -31.64
CA GLY A 343 71.15 12.99 -30.39
C GLY A 343 72.63 13.35 -30.25
N CYS A 344 73.43 13.21 -31.33
CA CYS A 344 74.86 13.43 -31.25
C CYS A 344 75.28 14.86 -31.64
N ILE A 345 76.17 15.47 -30.87
CA ILE A 345 76.73 16.80 -31.15
C ILE A 345 77.36 16.84 -32.55
N ILE A 346 76.86 17.76 -33.38
CA ILE A 346 77.44 18.06 -34.69
C ILE A 346 78.65 18.98 -34.46
N GLU A 347 79.85 18.40 -34.54
CA GLU A 347 81.07 19.21 -34.62
C GLU A 347 81.09 19.97 -35.96
N ASP A 348 80.78 21.27 -35.93
CA ASP A 348 80.95 22.16 -37.08
C ASP A 348 82.46 22.19 -37.44
N GLU A 349 82.87 21.39 -38.42
CA GLU A 349 84.19 21.35 -39.10
C GLU A 349 84.55 22.67 -39.83
N THR A 350 84.08 23.82 -39.34
CA THR A 350 84.34 25.15 -39.91
C THR A 350 85.28 26.01 -39.07
N SER A 351 85.78 25.51 -37.93
CA SER A 351 86.74 26.25 -37.09
C SER A 351 88.22 25.92 -37.35
N SER A 352 88.55 25.20 -38.43
CA SER A 352 89.94 24.87 -38.80
C SER A 352 90.38 25.44 -40.15
N LEU A 353 90.01 26.70 -40.46
CA LEU A 353 90.57 27.40 -41.63
C LEU A 353 90.68 28.92 -41.46
N VAL A 354 91.16 29.41 -40.30
CA VAL A 354 91.47 30.85 -40.16
C VAL A 354 92.80 31.18 -39.46
N VAL A 355 93.63 30.20 -39.12
CA VAL A 355 94.99 30.47 -38.60
C VAL A 355 96.03 30.15 -39.66
N GLY A 356 96.13 31.02 -40.66
CA GLY A 356 97.20 30.99 -41.63
C GLY A 356 96.86 31.80 -42.86
N LEU A 357 97.06 33.12 -42.77
CA LEU A 357 97.53 34.01 -43.85
C LEU A 357 97.32 35.49 -43.44
N VAL A 358 97.97 35.94 -42.36
CA VAL A 358 98.33 37.36 -42.24
C VAL A 358 99.68 37.53 -42.94
N SER A 359 99.65 37.60 -44.27
CA SER A 359 100.76 38.10 -45.08
C SER A 359 100.24 38.52 -46.46
N GLY A 360 100.01 39.82 -46.62
CA GLY A 360 100.04 40.45 -47.93
C GLY A 360 98.71 40.95 -48.49
N VAL A 361 98.50 42.26 -48.35
CA VAL A 361 97.89 43.16 -49.36
C VAL A 361 96.37 43.06 -49.65
N GLY A 362 95.58 42.24 -48.96
CA GLY A 362 94.11 42.17 -49.18
C GLY A 362 93.24 43.15 -48.38
N GLY A 363 93.78 43.79 -47.33
CA GLY A 363 92.99 44.51 -46.31
C GLY A 363 92.50 45.92 -46.67
N LEU A 364 92.89 46.44 -47.84
CA LEU A 364 92.57 47.83 -48.23
C LEU A 364 91.41 47.95 -49.23
N LEU A 365 90.93 46.83 -49.80
CA LEU A 365 89.87 46.83 -50.81
C LEU A 365 88.46 46.66 -50.21
N LEU A 366 88.32 46.00 -49.06
CA LEU A 366 87.01 45.73 -48.43
C LEU A 366 86.44 46.93 -47.65
N VAL A 367 87.29 47.84 -47.18
CA VAL A 367 86.86 49.06 -46.46
C VAL A 367 86.21 50.09 -47.41
N VAL A 368 86.58 50.09 -48.70
CA VAL A 368 86.04 51.01 -49.71
C VAL A 368 84.66 50.56 -50.22
N ILE A 369 84.36 49.26 -50.21
CA ILE A 369 83.07 48.71 -50.63
C ILE A 369 82.01 48.87 -49.52
N ALA A 370 82.41 48.71 -48.25
CA ALA A 370 81.51 48.91 -47.11
C ALA A 370 81.05 50.39 -46.95
N LEU A 371 81.89 51.36 -47.32
CA LEU A 371 81.55 52.79 -47.28
C LEU A 371 80.63 53.25 -48.43
N MET A 372 80.60 52.53 -49.56
CA MET A 372 79.71 52.81 -50.71
C MET A 372 78.28 52.30 -50.51
N VAL A 373 78.07 51.25 -49.71
CA VAL A 373 76.74 50.65 -49.49
C VAL A 373 75.89 51.45 -48.48
N VAL A 374 76.51 52.22 -47.59
CA VAL A 374 75.82 53.03 -46.57
C VAL A 374 75.22 54.33 -47.13
N ILE A 375 75.62 54.76 -48.34
CA ILE A 375 75.16 56.04 -48.94
C ILE A 375 73.96 55.88 -49.90
N LEU A 376 73.50 54.66 -50.22
CA LEU A 376 72.45 54.43 -51.23
C LEU A 376 71.11 53.82 -50.74
N ARG A 377 70.80 53.86 -49.44
CA ARG A 377 69.44 53.53 -48.97
C ARG A 377 68.85 54.60 -48.06
N LYS A 378 68.58 55.76 -48.63
CA LYS A 378 67.64 56.74 -48.07
C LYS A 378 66.82 57.37 -49.20
N GLY A 379 65.57 56.91 -49.39
CA GLY A 379 64.59 57.69 -50.13
C GLY A 379 63.42 56.93 -50.78
N GLY A 380 62.27 56.89 -50.06
CA GLY A 380 60.90 56.86 -50.61
C GLY A 380 60.41 55.54 -51.23
N ARG A 381 59.11 55.19 -51.28
CA ARG A 381 57.87 55.98 -51.25
C ARG A 381 56.64 55.04 -51.12
N LYS A 382 55.49 55.63 -50.75
CA LYS A 382 54.11 55.13 -50.50
C LYS A 382 53.42 54.18 -51.53
N GLY A 383 52.42 53.43 -51.03
CA GLY A 383 51.16 52.95 -51.68
C GLY A 383 50.85 51.46 -51.37
N ASN A 384 49.88 51.09 -50.51
CA ASN A 384 48.43 50.77 -50.75
C ASN A 384 48.20 49.70 -51.85
N ASP A 385 47.44 48.60 -51.74
CA ASP A 385 46.48 48.04 -50.76
C ASP A 385 46.28 46.51 -51.01
N ASP A 386 45.64 45.83 -50.04
CA ASP A 386 44.93 44.51 -50.06
C ASP A 386 45.76 43.20 -50.17
N SER A 387 45.57 42.12 -49.38
CA SER A 387 44.41 41.63 -48.61
C SER A 387 44.78 40.58 -47.54
N ILE A 388 43.99 40.61 -46.45
CA ILE A 388 43.51 39.50 -45.59
C ILE A 388 44.44 38.91 -44.50
N SER A 389 44.20 39.36 -43.28
CA SER A 389 44.65 38.77 -42.01
C SER A 389 43.42 38.26 -41.25
N VAL A 390 43.45 37.00 -40.82
CA VAL A 390 42.50 36.45 -39.83
C VAL A 390 43.16 36.60 -38.46
N TYR A 391 42.63 37.51 -37.64
CA TYR A 391 42.82 37.51 -36.19
C TYR A 391 41.45 37.25 -35.57
N HIS A 392 41.40 36.29 -34.64
CA HIS A 392 40.29 36.14 -33.71
C HIS A 392 40.36 37.28 -32.68
N ASP A 393 39.22 37.94 -32.50
CA ASP A 393 39.01 39.12 -31.67
C ASP A 393 38.52 38.66 -30.29
N ASP A 394 39.28 39.01 -29.26
CA ASP A 394 38.85 38.97 -27.87
C ASP A 394 37.92 40.15 -27.58
N SER A 395 36.82 39.83 -26.90
CA SER A 395 35.96 40.73 -26.12
C SER A 395 34.85 41.53 -26.83
N MET A 396 33.62 41.04 -26.65
CA MET A 396 32.41 41.82 -26.39
C MET A 396 31.55 40.91 -25.49
N PHE A 397 31.12 41.28 -24.29
CA PHE A 397 30.22 42.39 -24.04
C PHE A 397 30.14 42.65 -22.52
N SER A 398 30.58 43.83 -22.07
CA SER A 398 30.24 44.37 -20.76
C SER A 398 29.21 45.48 -20.95
N LYS A 399 28.00 45.30 -20.41
CA LYS A 399 27.14 46.39 -19.90
C LYS A 399 26.22 45.86 -18.79
N ASP A 400 26.46 46.41 -17.61
CA ASP A 400 25.48 46.83 -16.60
C ASP A 400 24.35 45.85 -16.26
N PHE A 401 24.54 45.09 -15.18
CA PHE A 401 23.43 44.80 -14.28
C PHE A 401 23.79 45.26 -12.87
N THR A 402 23.04 46.28 -12.44
CA THR A 402 23.08 46.89 -11.14
C THR A 402 22.95 45.86 -10.02
N SER A 403 23.79 46.03 -9.01
CA SER A 403 23.66 45.48 -7.67
C SER A 403 22.24 45.68 -7.12
N ASN A 404 21.43 44.63 -7.13
CA ASN A 404 20.36 44.45 -6.16
C ASN A 404 20.88 43.47 -5.11
N LEU A 405 21.68 43.96 -4.19
CA LEU A 405 21.87 43.29 -2.90
C LEU A 405 20.52 43.39 -2.16
N PRO A 406 19.91 42.27 -1.75
CA PRO A 406 18.92 42.30 -0.69
C PRO A 406 19.57 42.88 0.58
N PRO A 407 18.82 43.58 1.45
CA PRO A 407 19.36 44.08 2.70
C PRO A 407 19.89 42.90 3.54
N PRO A 408 20.82 43.14 4.48
CA PRO A 408 21.35 42.07 5.33
C PRO A 408 20.17 41.42 6.03
N VAL A 409 19.94 40.13 5.75
CA VAL A 409 19.00 39.32 6.53
C VAL A 409 19.54 39.37 7.95
N ALA A 410 18.76 39.99 8.83
CA ALA A 410 19.03 40.06 10.25
C ALA A 410 19.39 38.64 10.74
N GLN A 411 20.49 38.50 11.48
CA GLN A 411 20.92 37.24 12.08
C GLN A 411 19.71 36.55 12.71
N SER A 412 19.23 35.49 12.08
CA SER A 412 18.11 34.72 12.60
C SER A 412 18.65 33.99 13.82
N MET A 413 18.12 34.32 15.00
CA MET A 413 18.22 33.44 16.14
C MET A 413 17.27 32.25 15.90
N PRO A 414 17.60 31.05 16.40
CA PRO A 414 16.70 29.91 16.31
C PRO A 414 15.35 30.21 17.00
N SER A 415 14.27 29.67 16.43
CA SER A 415 12.91 29.78 16.94
C SER A 415 12.75 28.98 18.23
N VAL A 416 11.83 29.40 19.11
CA VAL A 416 11.50 28.63 20.33
C VAL A 416 10.98 27.21 20.05
N ASN A 417 10.46 26.98 18.85
CA ASN A 417 9.96 25.68 18.43
C ASN A 417 11.04 24.78 17.82
N ASP A 418 12.22 25.31 17.52
CA ASP A 418 13.32 24.50 17.04
C ASP A 418 13.79 23.59 18.19
N SER A 419 14.22 22.38 17.84
CA SER A 419 14.65 21.36 18.78
C SER A 419 16.13 21.04 18.58
N GLY A 420 16.88 20.98 19.67
CA GLY A 420 18.29 20.66 19.68
C GLY A 420 18.60 19.33 20.36
N VAL A 421 19.88 18.99 20.43
CA VAL A 421 20.38 17.80 21.11
C VAL A 421 20.55 18.10 22.61
N ILE A 422 20.09 17.18 23.48
CA ILE A 422 20.24 17.35 24.93
C ILE A 422 21.60 16.82 25.38
N SER A 423 22.40 17.70 25.99
CA SER A 423 23.70 17.37 26.59
C SER A 423 23.98 18.24 27.82
N ASP A 424 24.57 17.65 28.86
CA ASP A 424 24.91 18.33 30.13
C ASP A 424 23.74 19.10 30.79
N GLY A 425 22.53 18.54 30.69
CA GLY A 425 21.31 19.11 31.26
C GLY A 425 20.77 20.35 30.52
N HIS A 426 21.32 20.65 29.35
CA HIS A 426 20.88 21.73 28.46
C HIS A 426 20.58 21.18 27.07
N GLU A 427 19.70 21.86 26.35
CA GLU A 427 19.41 21.58 24.95
C GLU A 427 20.27 22.48 24.07
N TRP A 428 20.94 21.91 23.07
CA TRP A 428 21.94 22.55 22.22
C TRP A 428 21.54 22.50 20.75
N LEU A 429 21.63 23.62 20.05
CA LEU A 429 21.28 23.73 18.64
C LEU A 429 22.31 24.60 17.91
N GLU A 430 22.86 24.08 16.81
CA GLU A 430 23.66 24.85 15.87
C GLU A 430 22.72 25.54 14.88
N TYR A 431 22.78 26.87 14.77
CA TYR A 431 21.87 27.61 13.91
C TYR A 431 22.52 28.87 13.29
N PRO A 432 22.49 29.01 11.95
CA PRO A 432 22.04 28.02 10.96
C PRO A 432 22.85 26.71 11.00
N ALA A 433 22.31 25.61 10.49
CA ALA A 433 23.06 24.35 10.42
C ALA A 433 24.38 24.56 9.67
N ASN A 434 25.47 23.98 10.19
CA ASN A 434 26.85 24.11 9.67
C ASN A 434 27.43 25.54 9.72
N SER A 435 26.87 26.45 10.52
CA SER A 435 27.39 27.81 10.68
C SER A 435 28.53 27.94 11.70
N GLY A 436 28.70 26.94 12.57
CA GLY A 436 29.56 26.99 13.74
C GLY A 436 29.00 27.82 14.91
N ASP A 437 27.81 28.42 14.77
CA ASP A 437 27.15 29.19 15.82
C ASP A 437 26.24 28.31 16.68
N TRP A 438 26.61 28.09 17.94
CA TRP A 438 25.86 27.26 18.88
C TRP A 438 24.95 28.07 19.80
N TYR A 439 23.79 27.51 20.11
CA TYR A 439 22.79 28.06 21.04
C TYR A 439 22.40 27.02 22.07
N TRP A 440 22.09 27.45 23.29
CA TRP A 440 21.63 26.56 24.35
C TRP A 440 20.43 27.11 25.13
N ARG A 441 19.65 26.20 25.74
CA ARG A 441 18.58 26.52 26.69
C ARG A 441 18.43 25.45 27.77
N GLY A 442 17.90 25.84 28.93
CA GLY A 442 17.74 24.92 30.09
C GLY A 442 16.38 24.21 30.16
N THR A 443 15.39 24.62 29.37
CA THR A 443 14.07 23.97 29.35
C THR A 443 13.48 24.06 27.94
N PRO A 444 12.97 22.96 27.35
CA PRO A 444 12.34 22.98 26.04
C PRO A 444 11.21 24.01 25.95
N GLY A 445 11.12 24.70 24.82
CA GLY A 445 10.13 25.77 24.59
C GLY A 445 10.50 27.14 25.19
N THR A 446 11.70 27.30 25.75
CA THR A 446 12.24 28.62 26.14
C THR A 446 13.14 29.22 25.06
N GLN A 447 13.39 30.53 25.17
CA GLN A 447 14.23 31.28 24.22
C GLN A 447 15.67 30.76 24.23
N TRP A 448 16.27 30.68 23.05
CA TRP A 448 17.64 30.24 22.84
C TRP A 448 18.66 31.30 23.24
N THR A 449 19.76 30.89 23.88
CA THR A 449 20.87 31.78 24.26
C THR A 449 22.12 31.40 23.46
N LYS A 450 22.72 32.34 22.73
CA LYS A 450 23.94 32.08 21.95
C LYS A 450 25.11 31.70 22.89
N HIS A 451 25.75 30.58 22.60
CA HIS A 451 26.99 30.15 23.23
C HIS A 451 28.14 30.97 22.64
N GLN A 452 28.93 31.62 23.51
CA GLN A 452 30.05 32.48 23.10
C GLN A 452 31.36 31.71 23.02
#